data_AF-A0A537MT51-F1
#
_entry.id   AF-A0A537MT51-F1
#
_cell.length_a   1.000
_cell.length_b   1.000
_cell.length_c   1.000
_cell.angle_alpha   90.00
_cell.angle_beta   90.00
_cell.angle_gamma   90.00
#
_symmetry.space_group_name_H-M   'P 1'
#
loop_
_entity.id
_entity.type
_entity.pdbx_description
1 polymer ?
#
loop_
_entity_poly.entity_id
_entity_poly.type
_entity_poly.pdbx_seq_one_letter_code
_entity_poly.pdbx_strand_id
1 'polypeptide(L)'
;MMQEPFLLHGATASTGGCAILVVLNGPIRQEIGASGTFNALGNSDRATSVIGRAIRLCLINLLEARPGAIDRSTLGHPGKFSFCIAEDEEDTTWKSLSEQRGLPKEASAVTVMAAGAPRQIMNEWTI
;
A
#
# COMPACT_ATOMS: atom_id res chain seq x y z
N MET A 1 -10.09 -3.04 23.31
CA MET A 1 -10.64 -1.91 22.54
C MET A 1 -10.58 -2.33 21.07
N MET A 2 -11.72 -2.60 20.43
CA MET A 2 -11.73 -2.85 18.98
C MET A 2 -11.35 -1.53 18.31
N GLN A 3 -10.40 -1.56 17.37
CA GLN A 3 -10.01 -0.37 16.62
C GLN A 3 -11.23 0.15 15.85
N GLU A 4 -11.33 1.47 15.69
CA GLU A 4 -12.35 2.09 14.83
C GLU A 4 -12.30 1.43 13.44
N PRO A 5 -13.46 1.07 12.84
CA PRO A 5 -13.48 0.51 11.49
C PRO A 5 -12.74 1.41 10.51
N PHE A 6 -11.94 0.81 9.63
CA PHE A 6 -11.25 1.55 8.58
C PHE A 6 -12.26 2.33 7.72
N LEU A 7 -12.12 3.66 7.64
CA LEU A 7 -13.03 4.55 6.91
C LEU A 7 -12.83 4.46 5.39
N LEU A 8 -13.19 3.30 4.83
CA LEU A 8 -13.02 2.99 3.42
C LEU A 8 -13.79 3.95 2.52
N HIS A 9 -15.04 4.26 2.88
CA HIS A 9 -15.88 5.16 2.10
C HIS A 9 -15.24 6.54 1.97
N GLY A 10 -14.71 7.10 3.08
CA GLY A 10 -14.02 8.39 3.06
C GLY A 10 -12.77 8.37 2.18
N ALA A 11 -12.00 7.29 2.20
CA ALA A 11 -10.83 7.13 1.35
C ALA A 11 -11.19 7.05 -0.15
N THR A 12 -12.31 6.44 -0.52
CA THR A 12 -12.69 6.27 -1.93
C THR A 12 -13.54 7.42 -2.47
N ALA A 13 -14.38 8.04 -1.65
CA ALA A 13 -15.33 9.09 -2.05
C ALA A 13 -14.79 10.52 -1.92
N SER A 14 -13.54 10.66 -1.50
CA SER A 14 -12.86 11.96 -1.41
C SER A 14 -12.35 12.43 -2.77
N THR A 15 -12.30 13.75 -2.94
CA THR A 15 -11.63 14.42 -4.07
C THR A 15 -10.10 14.34 -3.96
N GLY A 16 -9.56 13.98 -2.80
CA GLY A 16 -8.13 13.97 -2.47
C GLY A 16 -7.27 12.89 -3.13
N GLY A 17 -7.85 11.98 -3.92
CA GLY A 17 -7.03 11.12 -4.79
C GLY A 17 -6.42 9.88 -4.15
N CYS A 18 -6.69 9.57 -2.88
CA CYS A 18 -6.01 8.46 -2.21
C CYS A 18 -6.43 7.07 -2.73
N ALA A 19 -5.51 6.11 -2.58
CA ALA A 19 -5.69 4.69 -2.83
C ALA A 19 -5.52 3.89 -1.53
N ILE A 20 -5.88 2.61 -1.58
CA ILE A 20 -5.70 1.69 -0.46
C ILE A 20 -4.32 1.05 -0.58
N LEU A 21 -3.38 1.51 0.24
CA LEU A 21 -2.03 0.96 0.34
C LEU A 21 -2.02 -0.22 1.30
N VAL A 22 -1.39 -1.30 0.87
CA VAL A 22 -1.12 -2.50 1.66
C VAL A 22 0.38 -2.66 1.84
N VAL A 23 0.82 -2.74 3.09
CA VAL A 23 2.21 -3.01 3.44
C VAL A 23 2.29 -4.40 4.07
N LEU A 24 3.12 -5.25 3.48
CA LEU A 24 3.41 -6.59 3.96
C LEU A 24 4.67 -6.56 4.82
N ASN A 25 4.63 -7.24 5.96
CA ASN A 25 5.73 -7.35 6.91
C ASN A 25 5.93 -8.81 7.36
N GLY A 26 7.14 -9.13 7.82
CA GLY A 26 7.51 -10.43 8.36
C GLY A 26 7.76 -11.52 7.31
N PRO A 27 7.87 -12.79 7.75
CA PRO A 27 8.32 -13.91 6.91
C PRO A 27 7.47 -14.19 5.67
N ILE A 28 6.18 -13.81 5.68
CA ILE A 28 5.29 -13.99 4.52
C ILE A 28 5.83 -13.34 3.25
N ARG A 29 6.59 -12.24 3.37
CA ARG A 29 7.21 -11.55 2.22
C ARG A 29 8.10 -12.52 1.43
N GLN A 30 8.91 -13.31 2.12
CA GLN A 30 9.81 -14.28 1.52
C GLN A 30 9.06 -15.50 0.98
N GLU A 31 8.04 -15.98 1.71
CA GLU A 31 7.24 -17.14 1.31
C GLU A 31 6.51 -16.92 -0.02
N ILE A 32 5.96 -15.72 -0.23
CA ILE A 32 5.20 -15.40 -1.45
C ILE A 32 6.05 -14.75 -2.54
N GLY A 33 7.34 -14.49 -2.29
CA GLY A 33 8.24 -13.79 -3.20
C GLY A 33 7.88 -12.32 -3.42
N ALA A 34 7.41 -11.63 -2.38
CA ALA A 34 7.16 -10.20 -2.39
C ALA A 34 8.48 -9.44 -2.13
N SER A 35 8.93 -8.65 -3.12
CA SER A 35 10.22 -7.95 -3.06
C SER A 35 10.06 -6.55 -2.45
N GLY A 36 10.86 -6.26 -1.42
CA GLY A 36 10.89 -4.95 -0.75
C GLY A 36 12.02 -4.01 -1.18
N THR A 37 12.94 -4.47 -2.03
CA THR A 37 14.23 -3.79 -2.29
C THR A 37 14.11 -2.65 -3.31
N PHE A 38 14.45 -2.89 -4.57
CA PHE A 38 14.48 -1.88 -5.62
C PHE A 38 13.09 -1.62 -6.20
N ASN A 39 12.90 -0.40 -6.74
CA ASN A 39 11.67 0.01 -7.41
C ASN A 39 10.43 -0.07 -6.51
N ALA A 40 10.58 0.29 -5.23
CA ALA A 40 9.49 0.36 -4.27
C ALA A 40 8.32 1.18 -4.84
N LEU A 41 7.08 0.66 -4.70
CA LEU A 41 5.84 1.18 -5.29
C LEU A 41 5.69 0.99 -6.82
N GLY A 42 6.72 0.52 -7.50
CA GLY A 42 6.64 0.01 -8.86
C GLY A 42 6.13 -1.43 -8.90
N ASN A 43 5.95 -1.97 -10.12
CA ASN A 43 5.68 -3.38 -10.31
C ASN A 43 7.01 -4.16 -10.26
N SER A 44 7.40 -4.58 -9.06
CA SER A 44 8.66 -5.29 -8.78
C SER A 44 8.51 -6.81 -8.85
N ASP A 45 7.36 -7.34 -8.41
CA ASP A 45 7.11 -8.78 -8.31
C ASP A 45 5.64 -9.14 -8.56
N ARG A 46 5.39 -10.44 -8.71
CA ARG A 46 4.03 -10.95 -8.96
C ARG A 46 3.13 -10.79 -7.74
N ALA A 47 3.63 -11.06 -6.53
CA ALA A 47 2.83 -11.14 -5.32
C ALA A 47 2.20 -9.78 -4.98
N THR A 48 3.01 -8.73 -4.86
CA THR A 48 2.55 -7.36 -4.60
C THR A 48 1.61 -6.87 -5.69
N SER A 49 1.94 -7.13 -6.96
CA SER A 49 1.12 -6.75 -8.11
C SER A 49 -0.26 -7.38 -8.11
N VAL A 50 -0.37 -8.69 -7.86
CA VAL A 50 -1.68 -9.36 -7.87
C VAL A 50 -2.49 -9.05 -6.61
N ILE A 51 -1.86 -8.88 -5.45
CA ILE A 51 -2.55 -8.51 -4.21
C ILE A 51 -3.18 -7.11 -4.35
N GLY A 52 -2.38 -6.11 -4.73
CA GLY A 52 -2.89 -4.74 -4.89
C GLY A 52 -3.94 -4.66 -6.00
N ARG A 53 -3.76 -5.40 -7.11
CA ARG A 53 -4.74 -5.46 -8.19
C ARG A 53 -6.05 -6.15 -7.77
N ALA A 54 -5.97 -7.26 -7.04
CA ALA A 54 -7.15 -7.97 -6.54
C ALA A 54 -7.99 -7.06 -5.64
N ILE A 55 -7.34 -6.33 -4.72
CA ILE A 55 -8.00 -5.35 -3.86
C ILE A 55 -8.68 -4.27 -4.69
N ARG A 56 -8.00 -3.67 -5.67
CA ARG A 56 -8.62 -2.66 -6.54
C ARG A 56 -9.83 -3.21 -7.30
N LEU A 57 -9.75 -4.45 -7.81
CA LEU A 57 -10.86 -5.08 -8.51
C LEU A 57 -12.05 -5.35 -7.56
N CYS A 58 -11.81 -5.75 -6.31
CA CYS A 58 -12.87 -5.85 -5.31
C CYS A 58 -13.55 -4.51 -5.07
N LEU A 59 -12.77 -3.43 -4.90
CA LEU A 59 -13.31 -2.08 -4.72
C LEU A 59 -14.18 -1.64 -5.92
N ILE A 60 -13.73 -1.92 -7.15
CA ILE A 60 -14.45 -1.55 -8.37
C ILE A 60 -15.73 -2.36 -8.53
N ASN A 61 -15.65 -3.69 -8.40
CA ASN A 61 -16.75 -4.59 -8.78
C ASN A 61 -17.76 -4.82 -7.66
N LEU A 62 -17.35 -4.75 -6.39
CA LEU A 62 -18.23 -5.01 -5.25
C LEU A 62 -18.76 -3.71 -4.63
N LEU A 63 -17.99 -2.63 -4.72
CA LEU A 63 -18.30 -1.36 -4.05
C LEU A 63 -18.50 -0.20 -5.01
N GLU A 64 -18.52 -0.42 -6.34
CA GLU A 64 -18.70 0.65 -7.33
C GLU A 64 -17.66 1.80 -7.20
N ALA A 65 -16.48 1.51 -6.63
CA ALA A 65 -15.38 2.47 -6.46
C ALA A 65 -14.58 2.68 -7.75
N ARG A 66 -15.30 2.82 -8.87
CA ARG A 66 -14.77 3.19 -10.19
C ARG A 66 -14.88 4.71 -10.42
N PRO A 67 -14.01 5.30 -11.25
CA PRO A 67 -14.05 6.72 -11.57
C PRO A 67 -15.45 7.18 -12.01
N GLY A 68 -15.93 8.28 -11.44
CA GLY A 68 -17.25 8.86 -11.75
C GLY A 68 -18.42 8.30 -10.94
N ALA A 69 -18.24 7.16 -10.27
CA ALA A 69 -19.18 6.57 -9.33
C ALA A 69 -18.77 6.93 -7.88
N ILE A 70 -18.40 5.95 -7.03
CA ILE A 70 -17.90 6.26 -5.68
C ILE A 70 -16.52 6.91 -5.74
N ASP A 71 -15.68 6.59 -6.72
CA ASP A 71 -14.37 7.25 -6.85
C ASP A 71 -14.54 8.68 -7.37
N ARG A 72 -14.39 9.65 -6.45
CA ARG A 72 -14.55 11.10 -6.69
C ARG A 72 -13.24 11.86 -6.76
N SER A 73 -12.13 11.16 -6.92
CA SER A 73 -10.82 11.80 -6.97
C SER A 73 -10.72 12.80 -8.11
N THR A 74 -10.30 14.03 -7.80
CA THR A 74 -10.03 15.05 -8.83
C THR A 74 -8.80 14.68 -9.64
N LEU A 75 -7.76 14.18 -8.95
CA LEU A 75 -6.54 13.63 -9.55
C LEU A 75 -6.29 12.23 -8.98
N GLY A 76 -6.17 11.23 -9.84
CA GLY A 76 -5.73 9.88 -9.45
C GLY A 76 -4.21 9.75 -9.50
N HIS A 77 -3.70 8.59 -9.06
CA HIS A 77 -2.29 8.23 -9.23
C HIS A 77 -2.14 6.75 -9.61
N PRO A 78 -1.01 6.32 -10.20
CA PRO A 78 -0.81 4.95 -10.68
C PRO A 78 -1.03 3.86 -9.62
N GLY A 79 -0.79 4.15 -8.34
CA GLY A 79 -1.08 3.22 -7.24
C GLY A 79 -2.56 2.78 -7.18
N LYS A 80 -3.50 3.56 -7.72
CA LYS A 80 -4.89 3.11 -7.85
C LYS A 80 -5.06 1.88 -8.76
N PHE A 81 -4.07 1.51 -9.56
CA PHE A 81 -4.08 0.26 -10.33
C PHE A 81 -3.70 -0.95 -9.48
N SER A 82 -2.65 -0.81 -8.66
CA SER A 82 -2.16 -1.76 -7.66
C SER A 82 -1.32 -1.00 -6.63
N PHE A 83 -1.60 -1.16 -5.34
CA PHE A 83 -0.88 -0.46 -4.27
C PHE A 83 -0.55 -1.38 -3.10
N CYS A 84 0.36 -2.31 -3.35
CA CYS A 84 0.88 -3.21 -2.33
C CYS A 84 2.40 -3.19 -2.39
N ILE A 85 3.04 -3.20 -1.22
CA ILE A 85 4.50 -3.27 -1.08
C ILE A 85 4.86 -4.25 0.02
N ALA A 86 6.06 -4.80 -0.08
CA ALA A 86 6.75 -5.46 1.02
C ALA A 86 7.77 -4.48 1.61
N GLU A 87 7.88 -4.43 2.93
CA GLU A 87 9.00 -3.74 3.57
C GLU A 87 10.28 -4.56 3.41
N ASP A 88 11.42 -3.90 3.27
CA ASP A 88 12.73 -4.53 3.28
C ASP A 88 13.24 -4.59 4.73
N GLU A 89 13.02 -5.73 5.40
CA GLU A 89 13.39 -5.91 6.81
C GLU A 89 14.78 -6.53 6.98
N GLU A 90 15.40 -6.98 5.89
CA GLU A 90 16.70 -7.64 5.88
C GLU A 90 17.85 -6.63 5.65
N ASP A 91 17.63 -5.60 4.81
CA ASP A 91 18.65 -4.60 4.47
C ASP A 91 18.40 -3.23 5.14
N THR A 92 17.68 -3.20 6.28
CA THR A 92 17.41 -1.99 7.06
C THR A 92 17.87 -2.09 8.52
N THR A 93 18.18 -0.94 9.13
CA THR A 93 18.43 -0.84 10.59
C THR A 93 17.21 -0.38 11.37
N TRP A 94 16.11 -0.05 10.68
CA TRP A 94 14.89 0.44 11.30
C TRP A 94 14.01 -0.73 11.73
N LYS A 95 13.22 -0.51 12.78
CA LYS A 95 12.12 -1.43 13.11
C LYS A 95 11.12 -1.42 11.95
N SER A 96 10.66 -2.60 11.56
CA SER A 96 9.58 -2.74 10.57
C SER A 96 8.31 -2.01 11.02
N LEU A 97 7.43 -1.67 10.08
CA LEU A 97 6.14 -1.05 10.38
C LEU A 97 5.29 -1.91 11.33
N SER A 98 5.36 -3.24 11.23
CA SER A 98 4.67 -4.15 12.13
C SER A 98 5.26 -4.14 13.55
N GLU A 99 6.59 -4.13 13.68
CA GLU A 99 7.29 -4.01 14.97
C GLU A 99 7.00 -2.66 15.64
N GLN A 100 6.98 -1.56 14.87
CA GLN A 100 6.59 -0.24 15.37
C GLN A 100 5.15 -0.22 15.89
N ARG A 101 4.28 -1.12 15.40
CA ARG A 101 2.90 -1.30 15.85
C ARG A 101 2.76 -2.35 16.96
N GLY A 102 3.87 -2.86 17.49
CA GLY A 102 3.91 -3.76 18.63
C GLY A 102 3.75 -5.25 18.30
N LEU A 103 3.89 -5.63 17.02
CA LEU A 103 3.91 -7.04 16.64
C LEU A 103 5.33 -7.63 16.79
N PRO A 104 5.46 -8.94 17.11
CA PRO A 104 6.75 -9.62 17.11
C PRO A 104 7.41 -9.60 15.73
N LYS A 105 8.74 -9.58 15.69
CA LYS A 105 9.52 -9.57 14.44
C LYS A 105 9.23 -10.78 13.54
N GLU A 106 8.95 -11.91 14.15
CA GLU A 106 8.69 -13.18 13.47
C GLU A 106 7.24 -13.29 12.96
N ALA A 107 6.38 -12.32 13.28
CA ALA A 107 4.98 -12.33 12.88
C ALA A 107 4.81 -11.77 11.47
N SER A 108 4.18 -12.55 10.60
CA SER A 108 3.65 -12.05 9.34
C SER A 108 2.49 -11.09 9.61
N ALA A 109 2.54 -9.90 9.02
CA ALA A 109 1.56 -8.86 9.26
C ALA A 109 1.21 -8.08 7.99
N VAL A 110 0.02 -7.48 8.00
CA VAL A 110 -0.47 -6.62 6.93
C VAL A 110 -0.96 -5.31 7.55
N THR A 111 -0.41 -4.19 7.10
CA THR A 111 -0.95 -2.86 7.40
C THR A 111 -1.71 -2.33 6.19
N VAL A 112 -2.95 -1.89 6.40
CA VAL A 112 -3.78 -1.27 5.37
C VAL A 112 -4.05 0.19 5.73
N MET A 113 -3.82 1.10 4.79
CA MET A 113 -4.05 2.53 5.00
C MET A 113 -4.52 3.23 3.72
N ALA A 114 -5.22 4.35 3.89
CA ALA A 114 -5.45 5.27 2.79
C ALA A 114 -4.18 6.11 2.57
N ALA A 115 -3.64 6.09 1.36
CA ALA A 115 -2.40 6.80 1.03
C ALA A 115 -2.54 7.56 -0.30
N GLY A 116 -1.95 8.75 -0.35
CA GLY A 116 -1.89 9.56 -1.57
C GLY A 116 -0.81 9.07 -2.54
N ALA A 117 -0.67 9.81 -3.64
CA ALA A 117 0.41 9.59 -4.59
C ALA A 117 1.80 9.68 -3.92
N PRO A 118 2.76 8.84 -4.30
CA PRO A 118 4.14 9.01 -3.84
C PRO A 118 4.68 10.35 -4.31
N ARG A 119 5.45 11.00 -3.44
CA ARG A 119 6.18 12.22 -3.75
C ARG A 119 7.66 11.93 -3.63
N GLN A 120 8.33 11.83 -4.78
CA GLN A 120 9.78 11.73 -4.79
C GLN A 120 10.37 13.12 -4.60
N ILE A 121 11.08 13.30 -3.49
CA ILE A 121 11.80 14.54 -3.19
C ILE A 121 13.27 14.24 -3.42
N MET A 122 13.85 14.93 -4.39
CA MET A 122 15.27 14.84 -4.70
C MET A 122 15.97 16.06 -4.11
N ASN A 123 17.08 15.83 -3.41
CA ASN A 123 18.01 16.89 -3.03
C ASN A 123 19.12 16.92 -4.07
N GLU A 124 18.94 17.72 -5.12
CA GLU A 124 19.98 17.95 -6.11
C GLU A 124 20.94 19.04 -5.61
N TRP A 125 22.12 18.63 -5.14
CA TRP A 125 23.28 19.52 -5.08
C TRP A 125 24.03 19.37 -6.39
N THR A 126 23.59 20.10 -7.41
CA THR A 126 24.32 20.21 -8.67
C THR A 126 25.42 21.24 -8.48
N ILE A 127 26.68 20.82 -8.69
CA ILE A 127 27.86 21.69 -8.76
C ILE A 127 27.84 22.45 -10.10
#